data_AF-A0A1Q3HQX3-F1
#
_entry.id   AF-A0A1Q3HQX3-F1
#
_cell.length_a   1.000
_cell.length_b   1.000
_cell.length_c   1.000
_cell.angle_alpha   90.00
_cell.angle_beta   90.00
_cell.angle_gamma   90.00
#
_symmetry.space_group_name_H-M   'P 1'
#
loop_
_entity.id
_entity.type
_entity.pdbx_description
1 polymer ?
#
loop_
_entity_poly.entity_id
_entity_poly.type
_entity_poly.pdbx_seq_one_letter_code
_entity_poly.pdbx_strand_id
1 'polypeptide(L)'
;MLIAGLLLNPSWGLADEPKEERPDGGPIEMKNVFECLKACNASIEEAEDFCRNLPDDNKKRKALCWSAIYAGKAACQVFCRAEFGPPIRH
;
A
#
# COMPACT_ATOMS: atom_id res chain seq x y z
N MET A 1 -45.42 -16.31 26.14
CA MET A 1 -44.60 -16.31 24.91
C MET A 1 -44.39 -14.87 24.50
N LEU A 2 -43.12 -14.41 24.43
CA LEU A 2 -42.64 -13.30 23.58
C LEU A 2 -41.10 -13.32 23.68
N ILE A 3 -40.46 -13.91 22.67
CA ILE A 3 -39.02 -13.72 22.39
C ILE A 3 -38.95 -12.57 21.40
N ALA A 4 -38.18 -11.54 21.72
CA ALA A 4 -37.56 -10.66 20.73
C ALA A 4 -36.42 -9.89 21.42
N GLY A 5 -35.24 -10.50 21.45
CA GLY A 5 -34.00 -9.74 21.54
C GLY A 5 -33.76 -9.07 20.19
N LEU A 6 -33.44 -7.78 20.20
CA LEU A 6 -32.88 -7.12 19.02
C LEU A 6 -32.04 -5.90 19.44
N LEU A 7 -30.73 -6.15 19.38
CA LEU A 7 -29.70 -5.27 18.82
C LEU A 7 -29.45 -3.93 19.51
N LEU A 8 -28.54 -3.98 20.48
CA LEU A 8 -27.53 -2.93 20.67
C LEU A 8 -26.76 -2.78 19.36
N ASN A 9 -27.16 -1.81 18.52
CA ASN A 9 -26.33 -1.30 17.44
C ASN A 9 -25.41 -0.23 18.02
N PRO A 10 -24.10 -0.48 18.20
CA PRO A 10 -23.18 0.63 18.33
C PRO A 10 -23.13 1.31 16.96
N SER A 11 -23.63 2.54 16.87
CA SER A 11 -23.35 3.41 15.72
C SER A 11 -21.86 3.70 15.72
N TRP A 12 -21.09 2.87 15.01
CA TRP A 12 -19.80 3.26 14.47
C TRP A 12 -20.11 4.41 13.52
N GLY A 13 -19.85 5.63 13.97
CA GLY A 13 -19.92 6.81 13.12
C GLY A 13 -19.07 6.54 11.90
N LEU A 14 -19.72 6.36 10.76
CA LEU A 14 -19.08 6.43 9.45
C LEU A 14 -18.40 7.79 9.41
N ALA A 15 -17.08 7.79 9.62
CA ALA A 15 -16.25 8.91 9.23
C ALA A 15 -16.51 9.11 7.73
N ASP A 16 -16.88 10.34 7.36
CA ASP A 16 -17.04 10.78 5.98
C ASP A 16 -15.92 10.16 5.12
N GLU A 17 -16.28 9.33 4.15
CA GLU A 17 -15.31 8.75 3.22
C GLU A 17 -14.56 9.91 2.56
N PRO A 18 -13.23 10.04 2.73
CA PRO A 18 -12.49 11.01 1.95
C PRO A 18 -12.67 10.58 0.50
N LYS A 19 -13.28 11.44 -0.33
CA LYS A 19 -13.30 11.27 -1.77
C LYS A 19 -11.85 11.14 -2.22
N GLU A 20 -11.46 9.91 -2.51
CA GLU A 20 -10.17 9.57 -3.07
C GLU A 20 -10.17 10.09 -4.50
N GLU A 21 -9.79 11.35 -4.65
CA GLU A 21 -9.19 11.84 -5.87
C GLU A 21 -7.95 10.96 -6.07
N ARG A 22 -8.08 9.88 -6.86
CA ARG A 22 -6.92 9.12 -7.32
C ARG A 22 -5.98 10.17 -7.89
N PRO A 23 -4.77 10.34 -7.33
CA PRO A 23 -3.79 11.06 -8.09
C PRO A 23 -3.65 10.26 -9.38
N ASP A 24 -4.02 10.87 -10.50
CA ASP A 24 -3.57 10.47 -11.82
C ASP A 24 -2.04 10.43 -11.72
N GLY A 25 -1.55 9.24 -11.36
CA GLY A 25 -0.15 8.96 -11.19
C GLY A 25 0.46 9.10 -12.56
N GLY A 26 0.99 10.31 -12.85
CA GLY A 26 1.89 10.53 -13.96
C GLY A 26 2.93 9.41 -14.00
N PRO A 27 3.45 9.05 -15.17
CA PRO A 27 4.04 7.75 -15.47
C PRO A 27 5.10 7.37 -14.43
N ILE A 28 4.70 6.69 -13.36
CA ILE A 28 5.62 6.09 -12.42
C ILE A 28 6.18 4.92 -13.19
N GLU A 29 7.38 5.13 -13.75
CA GLU A 29 7.98 4.22 -14.73
C GLU A 29 7.86 2.78 -14.24
N MET A 30 7.38 1.88 -15.11
CA MET A 30 7.20 0.45 -14.84
C MET A 30 8.48 -0.24 -14.32
N LYS A 31 9.65 0.39 -14.43
CA LYS A 31 10.89 -0.05 -13.81
C LYS A 31 10.77 -0.17 -12.29
N ASN A 32 10.01 0.72 -11.65
CA ASN A 32 9.89 0.79 -10.20
C ASN A 32 9.17 -0.44 -9.61
N VAL A 33 8.21 -1.07 -10.31
CA VAL A 33 7.54 -2.28 -9.78
C VAL A 33 8.49 -3.47 -9.72
N PHE A 34 9.32 -3.67 -10.75
CA PHE A 34 10.24 -4.81 -10.80
C PHE A 34 11.37 -4.64 -9.79
N GLU A 35 11.91 -3.43 -9.64
CA GLU A 35 12.93 -3.13 -8.63
C GLU A 35 12.40 -3.28 -7.21
N CYS A 36 11.19 -2.76 -6.95
CA CYS A 36 10.49 -2.95 -5.68
C CYS A 36 10.30 -4.45 -5.36
N LEU A 37 9.77 -5.22 -6.31
CA LEU A 37 9.55 -6.67 -6.14
C LEU A 37 10.86 -7.43 -5.95
N LYS A 38 11.94 -7.03 -6.61
CA LYS A 38 13.28 -7.62 -6.43
C LYS A 38 13.78 -7.38 -5.00
N ALA A 39 13.73 -6.13 -4.53
CA ALA A 39 14.13 -5.76 -3.18
C ALA A 39 13.32 -6.52 -2.11
N CYS A 40 11.98 -6.59 -2.25
CA CYS A 40 11.11 -7.38 -1.37
C CYS A 40 11.46 -8.88 -1.31
N ASN A 41 12.10 -9.44 -2.35
CA ASN A 41 12.44 -10.86 -2.42
C ASN A 41 13.84 -11.17 -1.87
N ALA A 42 14.73 -10.20 -1.82
CA ALA A 42 16.13 -10.39 -1.46
C ALA A 42 16.36 -10.33 0.06
N SER A 43 16.22 -9.16 0.67
CA SER A 43 16.40 -8.96 2.10
C SER A 43 15.64 -7.74 2.59
N ILE A 44 15.54 -7.59 3.92
CA ILE A 44 14.97 -6.38 4.51
C ILE A 44 15.85 -5.16 4.19
N GLU A 45 17.17 -5.30 4.20
CA GLU A 45 18.12 -4.22 3.91
C GLU A 45 17.97 -3.69 2.47
N GLU A 46 17.82 -4.58 1.47
CA GLU A 46 17.56 -4.13 0.09
C GLU A 46 16.20 -3.41 -0.03
N ALA A 47 15.19 -3.86 0.72
CA ALA A 47 13.89 -3.21 0.73
C ALA A 47 13.92 -1.84 1.43
N GLU A 48 14.70 -1.69 2.50
CA GLU A 48 14.95 -0.41 3.17
C GLU A 48 15.66 0.58 2.24
N ASP A 49 16.69 0.11 1.52
CA ASP A 49 17.41 0.92 0.54
C ASP A 49 16.51 1.36 -0.62
N PHE A 50 15.62 0.48 -1.09
CA PHE A 50 14.59 0.86 -2.05
C PHE A 50 13.68 1.96 -1.50
N CYS A 51 13.10 1.78 -0.29
CA CYS A 51 12.21 2.77 0.32
C CYS A 51 12.90 4.12 0.56
N ARG A 52 14.19 4.11 0.89
CA ARG A 52 15.01 5.31 1.10
C ARG A 52 15.19 6.12 -0.19
N ASN A 53 15.46 5.43 -1.29
CA ASN A 53 15.73 6.01 -2.60
C ASN A 53 14.47 6.36 -3.42
N LEU A 54 13.28 6.09 -2.90
CA LEU A 54 12.05 6.55 -3.53
C LEU A 54 12.05 8.09 -3.66
N PRO A 55 11.44 8.64 -4.73
CA PRO A 55 11.23 10.07 -4.87
C PRO A 55 10.55 10.69 -3.64
N ASP A 56 11.08 11.82 -3.15
CA ASP A 56 10.61 12.53 -1.92
C ASP A 56 9.35 13.38 -2.12
N ASP A 57 8.92 13.55 -3.36
CA ASP A 57 7.72 14.28 -3.74
C ASP A 57 6.43 13.67 -3.15
N ASN A 58 6.46 12.40 -2.72
CA ASN A 58 5.34 11.75 -2.05
C ASN A 58 5.73 11.12 -0.69
N LYS A 59 5.65 11.92 0.39
CA LYS A 59 5.87 11.46 1.78
C LYS A 59 4.99 10.25 2.17
N LYS A 60 3.76 10.17 1.65
CA LYS A 60 2.85 9.05 1.94
C LYS A 60 3.40 7.74 1.37
N ARG A 61 3.91 7.77 0.13
CA ARG A 61 4.51 6.61 -0.54
C ARG A 61 5.68 6.04 0.27
N LYS A 62 6.61 6.88 0.75
CA LYS A 62 7.71 6.43 1.59
C LYS A 62 7.23 5.78 2.87
N ALA A 63 6.27 6.41 3.58
CA ALA A 63 5.72 5.85 4.81
C ALA A 63 5.03 4.50 4.60
N LEU A 64 4.29 4.35 3.49
CA LEU A 64 3.65 3.07 3.11
C LEU A 64 4.69 2.00 2.77
N CYS A 65 5.77 2.36 2.06
CA CYS A 65 6.88 1.45 1.77
C CYS A 65 7.49 0.89 3.07
N TRP A 66 7.87 1.76 4.00
CA TRP A 66 8.40 1.37 5.32
C TRP A 66 7.44 0.48 6.10
N SER A 67 6.15 0.83 6.11
CA SER A 67 5.14 0.02 6.80
C SER A 67 4.99 -1.38 6.18
N ALA A 68 5.03 -1.45 4.85
CA ALA A 68 4.87 -2.70 4.11
C ALA A 68 6.06 -3.65 4.28
N ILE A 69 7.30 -3.15 4.29
CA ILE A 69 8.48 -4.01 4.48
C ILE A 69 8.50 -4.65 5.87
N TYR A 70 8.13 -3.91 6.92
CA TYR A 70 8.12 -4.40 8.30
C TYR A 70 6.88 -5.25 8.62
N ALA A 71 5.78 -5.06 7.90
CA ALA A 71 4.63 -5.98 7.96
C ALA A 71 4.95 -7.35 7.33
N GLY A 72 5.96 -7.42 6.46
CA GLY A 72 6.53 -8.65 5.94
C GLY A 72 6.49 -8.76 4.42
N LYS A 73 7.13 -9.83 3.91
CA LYS A 73 7.36 -10.04 2.47
C LYS A 73 6.11 -9.92 1.60
N ALA A 74 4.99 -10.51 2.04
CA ALA A 74 3.74 -10.45 1.28
C ALA A 74 3.18 -9.02 1.20
N ALA A 75 3.23 -8.26 2.30
CA ALA A 75 2.78 -6.87 2.33
C ALA A 75 3.66 -5.98 1.45
N CYS A 76 4.97 -6.17 1.48
CA CYS A 76 5.92 -5.50 0.57
C CYS A 76 5.54 -5.71 -0.91
N GLN A 77 5.26 -6.95 -1.31
CA GLN A 77 4.87 -7.27 -2.68
C GLN A 77 3.52 -6.66 -3.09
N VAL A 78 2.55 -6.64 -2.17
CA VAL A 78 1.25 -5.98 -2.39
C VAL A 78 1.44 -4.48 -2.59
N PHE A 79 2.25 -3.84 -1.74
CA PHE A 79 2.58 -2.42 -1.88
C PHE A 79 3.19 -2.12 -3.26
N CYS A 80 4.20 -2.90 -3.70
CA CYS A 80 4.81 -2.67 -5.01
C CYS A 80 3.80 -2.69 -6.15
N ARG A 81 2.87 -3.64 -6.14
CA ARG A 81 1.85 -3.78 -7.19
C ARG A 81 0.78 -2.69 -7.11
N ALA A 82 0.40 -2.29 -5.89
CA ALA A 82 -0.61 -1.27 -5.67
C ALA A 82 -0.10 0.13 -6.07
N GLU A 83 1.15 0.44 -5.72
CA GLU A 83 1.73 1.77 -5.95
C GLU A 83 2.28 1.96 -7.37
N PHE A 84 2.87 0.91 -7.96
CA PHE A 84 3.57 0.99 -9.25
C PHE A 84 2.81 0.31 -10.40
N GLY A 85 1.65 -0.27 -10.13
CA GLY A 85 0.83 -0.97 -11.12
C GLY A 85 1.29 -2.41 -11.43
N PRO A 86 0.56 -3.14 -12.28
CA PRO A 86 0.94 -4.49 -12.67
C PRO A 86 2.23 -4.48 -13.51
N PRO A 87 3.09 -5.52 -13.40
CA PRO A 87 4.22 -5.67 -14.31
C PRO A 87 3.70 -5.93 -15.73
N ILE A 88 3.75 -4.93 -16.61
CA ILE A 88 3.38 -5.08 -18.02
C ILE A 88 4.59 -5.68 -18.75
N ARG A 89 4.43 -6.87 -19.32
CA ARG A 89 5.44 -7.48 -20.19
C ARG A 89 5.31 -6.88 -21.59
N HIS A 90 6.38 -6.25 -22.09
CA HIS A 90 6.55 -5.97 -23.51
C HIS A 90 7.08 -7.21 -24.23
#